data_AF-A0A920EC04-F1
#
_entry.id   AF-A0A920EC04-F1
#
_cell.length_a   1.000
_cell.length_b   1.000
_cell.length_c   1.000
_cell.angle_alpha   90.00
_cell.angle_beta   90.00
_cell.angle_gamma   90.00
#
_symmetry.space_group_name_H-M   'P 1'
#
loop_
_entity.id
_entity.type
_entity.pdbx_description
1 polymer ?
#
loop_
_entity_poly.entity_id
_entity_poly.type
_entity_poly.pdbx_seq_one_letter_code
_entity_poly.pdbx_strand_id
1 'polypeptide(L)'
;MYDAEAIVIGGGHNGLICAAYLAKAGVTTILVEARDSVGGCASTVADMGARFNICACDHSLIRAMPLIDELNLSSHGLDYLEPEATYVNAFHENSGSWVFIMTLIKRWMGYQSHILPKSQTTNDI
;
A
#
# COMPACT_ATOMS: atom_id res chain seq x y z
N MET A 1 12.38 -32.54 8.79
CA MET A 1 12.60 -31.42 7.86
C MET A 1 11.27 -31.11 7.21
N TYR A 2 11.00 -29.85 6.89
CA TYR A 2 9.88 -29.51 6.01
C TYR A 2 10.30 -29.84 4.57
N ASP A 3 9.50 -30.63 3.87
CA ASP A 3 9.67 -30.78 2.42
C ASP A 3 9.02 -29.58 1.72
N ALA A 4 9.73 -28.99 0.76
CA ALA A 4 9.24 -27.88 -0.04
C ALA A 4 9.68 -28.04 -1.49
N GLU A 5 8.75 -27.77 -2.40
CA GLU A 5 8.99 -27.73 -3.84
C GLU A 5 9.54 -26.36 -4.27
N ALA A 6 9.18 -25.31 -3.54
CA ALA A 6 9.67 -23.95 -3.75
C ALA A 6 10.02 -23.27 -2.42
N ILE A 7 11.14 -22.53 -2.42
CA ILE A 7 11.55 -21.70 -1.31
C ILE A 7 11.62 -20.24 -1.78
N VAL A 8 10.85 -19.37 -1.12
CA VAL A 8 10.86 -17.92 -1.34
C VAL A 8 11.71 -17.26 -0.26
N ILE A 9 12.75 -16.54 -0.67
CA ILE A 9 13.64 -15.82 0.25
C ILE A 9 13.25 -14.34 0.27
N GLY A 10 12.87 -13.86 1.46
CA GLY A 10 12.40 -12.51 1.72
C GLY A 10 10.87 -12.41 1.81
N GLY A 11 10.38 -11.97 2.97
CA GLY A 11 8.99 -11.71 3.30
C GLY A 11 8.52 -10.29 3.00
N GLY A 12 9.08 -9.64 1.97
CA GLY A 12 8.54 -8.40 1.42
C GLY A 12 7.22 -8.62 0.67
N HIS A 13 6.49 -7.56 0.32
CA HIS A 13 5.22 -7.67 -0.42
C HIS A 13 5.33 -8.54 -1.69
N ASN A 14 6.43 -8.40 -2.46
CA ASN A 14 6.68 -9.23 -3.65
C ASN A 14 6.85 -10.71 -3.32
N GLY A 15 7.62 -11.03 -2.28
CA GLY A 15 7.83 -12.42 -1.83
C GLY A 15 6.54 -13.04 -1.30
N LEU A 16 5.76 -12.28 -0.53
CA LEU A 16 4.45 -12.71 -0.03
C LEU A 16 3.46 -12.98 -1.17
N ILE A 17 3.37 -12.09 -2.17
CA ILE A 17 2.50 -12.30 -3.35
C ILE A 17 2.95 -13.54 -4.12
N CYS A 18 4.25 -13.68 -4.38
CA CYS A 18 4.81 -14.85 -5.07
C CYS A 18 4.48 -16.16 -4.32
N ALA A 19 4.73 -16.21 -3.02
CA ALA A 19 4.44 -17.37 -2.19
C ALA A 19 2.93 -17.70 -2.16
N ALA A 20 2.06 -16.67 -2.09
CA ALA A 20 0.62 -16.85 -2.10
C ALA A 20 0.13 -17.48 -3.41
N TYR A 21 0.66 -17.03 -4.56
CA TYR A 21 0.31 -17.61 -5.86
C TYR A 21 0.84 -19.04 -6.03
N LEU A 22 2.06 -19.33 -5.58
CA LEU A 22 2.61 -20.69 -5.59
C LEU A 22 1.76 -21.64 -4.74
N ALA A 23 1.41 -21.22 -3.51
CA ALA A 23 0.53 -21.99 -2.64
C ALA A 23 -0.87 -22.18 -3.24
N LYS A 24 -1.45 -21.15 -3.85
CA LYS A 24 -2.73 -21.24 -4.57
C LYS A 24 -2.68 -22.22 -5.74
N ALA A 25 -1.53 -22.35 -6.41
CA ALA A 25 -1.30 -23.33 -7.47
C ALA A 25 -1.03 -24.76 -6.94
N GLY A 26 -1.04 -24.97 -5.63
CA GLY A 26 -0.83 -26.28 -5.00
C GLY A 26 0.65 -26.63 -4.76
N VAL A 27 1.57 -25.68 -4.93
CA VAL A 27 3.01 -25.89 -4.71
C VAL A 27 3.32 -25.79 -3.23
N THR A 28 3.97 -26.82 -2.68
CA THR A 28 4.44 -26.83 -1.29
C THR A 28 5.55 -25.78 -1.13
N THR A 29 5.19 -24.64 -0.56
CA THR A 29 6.04 -23.44 -0.54
C THR A 29 6.46 -23.07 0.88
N ILE A 30 7.76 -22.85 1.07
CA ILE A 30 8.30 -22.25 2.30
C ILE A 30 8.75 -20.83 1.98
N LEU A 31 8.32 -19.87 2.80
CA LEU A 31 8.85 -18.50 2.78
C LEU A 31 9.74 -18.29 3.99
N VAL A 32 10.92 -17.72 3.77
CA VAL A 32 11.88 -17.38 4.83
C VAL A 32 12.13 -15.88 4.82
N GLU A 33 11.96 -15.22 5.96
CA GLU A 33 12.27 -13.81 6.18
C GLU A 33 13.35 -13.71 7.26
N ALA A 34 14.29 -12.79 7.09
CA ALA A 34 15.40 -12.59 8.02
C ALA A 34 14.98 -11.81 9.27
N ARG A 35 13.97 -10.94 9.15
CA ARG A 35 13.37 -10.15 10.23
C ARG A 35 12.34 -10.96 11.01
N ASP A 36 12.03 -10.49 12.21
CA ASP A 36 10.95 -11.04 13.06
C ASP A 36 9.53 -10.75 12.51
N SER A 37 9.42 -9.98 11.43
CA SER A 37 8.16 -9.54 10.85
C SER A 37 8.26 -9.45 9.33
N VAL A 38 7.19 -9.83 8.64
CA VAL A 38 7.04 -9.66 7.19
C VAL A 38 6.67 -8.22 6.81
N GLY A 39 6.63 -7.94 5.51
CA GLY A 39 6.23 -6.68 4.89
C GLY A 39 7.36 -6.02 4.10
N GLY A 40 8.63 -6.17 4.52
CA GLY A 40 9.76 -5.48 3.87
C GLY A 40 9.52 -3.97 3.77
N CYS A 41 9.68 -3.37 2.59
CA CYS A 41 9.34 -1.96 2.34
C CYS A 41 7.83 -1.65 2.45
N ALA A 42 6.97 -2.66 2.61
CA ALA A 42 5.55 -2.50 2.90
C ALA A 42 5.25 -2.53 4.42
N SER A 43 6.26 -2.72 5.29
CA SER A 43 6.06 -2.83 6.73
C SER A 43 5.58 -1.52 7.36
N THR A 44 4.72 -1.64 8.36
CA THR A 44 4.20 -0.50 9.13
C THR A 44 5.01 -0.36 10.42
N VAL A 45 5.47 0.85 10.69
CA VAL A 45 6.08 1.24 11.98
C VAL A 45 5.10 2.07 12.79
N ALA A 46 5.23 2.03 14.10
CA ALA A 46 4.49 2.90 15.02
C ALA A 46 5.49 3.90 15.62
N ASP A 47 5.29 5.18 15.33
CA ASP A 47 6.16 6.26 15.79
C ASP A 47 5.37 7.59 15.77
N MET A 48 5.82 8.60 16.52
CA MET A 48 5.20 9.93 16.59
C MET A 48 3.69 9.91 16.88
N GLY A 49 3.20 8.91 17.63
CA GLY A 49 1.78 8.76 17.96
C GLY A 49 0.89 8.23 16.80
N ALA A 50 1.49 7.79 15.69
CA ALA A 50 0.79 7.28 14.52
C ALA A 50 1.42 5.97 14.00
N ARG A 51 0.76 5.34 13.03
CA ARG A 51 1.28 4.19 12.28
C ARG A 51 1.48 4.58 10.83
N PHE A 52 2.67 4.35 10.29
CA PHE A 52 2.98 4.68 8.90
C PHE A 52 3.93 3.64 8.29
N ASN A 53 3.89 3.52 6.96
CA ASN A 53 4.90 2.82 6.21
C ASN A 53 5.92 3.84 5.68
N ILE A 54 7.16 3.73 6.12
CA ILE A 54 8.26 4.63 5.75
C ILE A 54 8.65 4.61 4.27
N CYS A 55 8.30 3.54 3.55
CA CYS A 55 8.66 3.33 2.14
C CYS A 55 7.43 3.20 1.22
N ALA A 56 6.24 3.60 1.68
CA ALA A 56 5.05 3.64 0.82
C ALA A 56 5.09 4.86 -0.11
N CYS A 57 5.78 4.74 -1.25
CA CYS A 57 5.69 5.76 -2.31
C CYS A 57 4.50 5.53 -3.24
N ASP A 58 4.11 4.28 -3.51
CA ASP A 58 3.09 3.94 -4.54
C ASP A 58 2.23 2.72 -4.18
N HIS A 59 1.55 2.71 -3.03
CA HIS A 59 0.67 1.58 -2.67
C HIS A 59 -0.52 1.43 -3.62
N SER A 60 -0.96 2.50 -4.30
CA SER A 60 -2.19 2.51 -5.11
C SER A 60 -2.15 1.61 -6.34
N LEU A 61 -0.98 1.28 -6.88
CA LEU A 61 -0.87 0.47 -8.10
C LEU A 61 -1.33 -0.98 -7.89
N ILE A 62 -1.30 -1.48 -6.66
CA ILE A 62 -1.81 -2.81 -6.33
C ILE A 62 -3.31 -2.96 -6.70
N ARG A 63 -4.07 -1.86 -6.66
CA ARG A 63 -5.49 -1.80 -7.01
C ARG A 63 -5.75 -1.91 -8.51
N ALA A 64 -4.72 -1.71 -9.34
CA ALA A 64 -4.80 -1.92 -10.78
C ALA A 64 -4.49 -3.37 -11.18
N MET A 65 -4.16 -4.24 -10.22
CA MET A 65 -3.86 -5.66 -10.46
C MET A 65 -5.02 -6.53 -9.97
N PRO A 66 -5.26 -7.71 -10.59
CA PRO A 66 -6.36 -8.60 -10.21
C PRO A 66 -6.13 -9.35 -8.89
N LEU A 67 -4.95 -9.17 -8.26
CA LEU A 67 -4.51 -10.00 -7.14
C LEU A 67 -5.39 -9.92 -5.90
N ILE A 68 -6.07 -8.79 -5.68
CA ILE A 68 -6.98 -8.63 -4.53
C ILE A 68 -8.12 -9.65 -4.63
N ASP A 69 -8.69 -9.78 -5.84
CA ASP A 69 -9.77 -10.73 -6.12
C ASP A 69 -9.24 -12.15 -6.25
N GLU A 70 -8.13 -12.34 -6.99
CA GLU A 70 -7.57 -13.67 -7.22
C GLU A 70 -7.09 -14.33 -5.91
N LEU A 71 -6.49 -13.58 -4.99
CA LEU A 71 -6.07 -14.09 -3.68
C LEU A 71 -7.16 -13.93 -2.62
N ASN A 72 -8.35 -13.44 -2.99
CA ASN A 72 -9.50 -13.24 -2.11
C ASN A 72 -9.14 -12.47 -0.82
N LEU A 73 -8.31 -11.42 -0.96
CA LEU A 73 -7.72 -10.71 0.18
C LEU A 73 -8.77 -10.03 1.05
N SER A 74 -9.90 -9.60 0.47
CA SER A 74 -11.02 -9.04 1.22
C SER A 74 -11.58 -10.02 2.25
N SER A 75 -11.63 -11.32 1.93
CA SER A 75 -12.04 -12.36 2.90
C SER A 75 -11.02 -12.57 4.02
N HIS A 76 -9.77 -12.18 3.79
CA HIS A 76 -8.69 -12.20 4.76
C HIS A 76 -8.55 -10.87 5.53
N GLY A 77 -9.53 -9.97 5.40
CA GLY A 77 -9.60 -8.72 6.17
C GLY A 77 -8.92 -7.52 5.52
N LEU A 78 -8.56 -7.59 4.23
CA LEU A 78 -8.14 -6.40 3.50
C LEU A 78 -9.34 -5.48 3.28
N ASP A 79 -9.27 -4.28 3.84
CA ASP A 79 -10.23 -3.20 3.62
C ASP A 79 -9.48 -1.93 3.19
N TYR A 80 -10.00 -1.27 2.15
CA TYR A 80 -9.39 -0.10 1.57
C TYR A 80 -10.13 1.16 1.99
N LEU A 81 -9.42 2.06 2.66
CA LEU A 81 -9.92 3.40 2.94
C LEU A 81 -9.72 4.29 1.71
N GLU A 82 -10.75 5.07 1.38
CA GLU A 82 -10.73 6.09 0.32
C GLU A 82 -10.63 7.48 0.94
N PRO A 83 -9.41 7.99 1.20
CA PRO A 83 -9.25 9.34 1.75
C PRO A 83 -9.53 10.40 0.67
N GLU A 84 -10.06 11.54 1.10
CA GLU A 84 -10.27 12.69 0.20
C GLU A 84 -8.95 13.23 -0.37
N ALA A 85 -7.85 13.08 0.36
CA ALA A 85 -6.50 13.43 -0.06
C ALA A 85 -5.57 12.21 0.03
N THR A 86 -4.90 11.88 -1.08
CA THR A 86 -4.02 10.70 -1.16
C THR A 86 -2.55 11.06 -0.92
N TYR A 87 -2.17 12.32 -1.14
CA TYR A 87 -0.82 12.81 -0.95
C TYR A 87 -0.84 14.22 -0.33
N VAL A 88 0.02 14.45 0.65
CA VAL A 88 0.29 15.78 1.21
C VAL A 88 1.78 16.04 1.06
N ASN A 89 2.13 17.13 0.38
CA ASN A 89 3.51 17.56 0.17
C ASN A 89 3.73 18.84 0.99
N ALA A 90 4.54 18.75 2.04
CA ALA A 90 4.93 19.91 2.84
C ALA A 90 6.29 20.44 2.39
N PHE A 91 6.44 21.75 2.25
CA PHE A 91 7.77 22.33 2.04
C PHE A 91 8.51 22.49 3.35
N HIS A 92 9.82 22.25 3.30
CA HIS A 92 10.73 22.45 4.41
C HIS A 92 10.73 23.90 4.94
N GLU A 93 10.47 24.89 4.08
CA GLU A 93 10.55 26.31 4.44
C GLU A 93 9.27 26.89 5.10
N ASN A 94 8.41 26.04 5.67
CA ASN A 94 7.16 26.46 6.32
C ASN A 94 6.23 27.29 5.41
N SER A 95 6.43 27.18 4.10
CA SER A 95 5.79 28.01 3.07
C SER A 95 4.44 27.45 2.62
N GLY A 96 3.74 26.71 3.50
CA GLY A 96 2.46 26.03 3.25
C GLY A 96 2.62 24.65 2.59
N SER A 97 1.65 23.77 2.76
CA SER A 97 1.62 22.45 2.13
C SER A 97 0.79 22.46 0.84
N TRP A 98 1.21 21.70 -0.16
CA TRP A 98 0.35 21.34 -1.30
C TRP A 98 -0.30 19.99 -1.03
N VAL A 99 -1.62 19.94 -1.14
CA VAL A 99 -2.37 18.70 -1.09
C VAL A 99 -2.61 18.22 -2.52
N PHE A 100 -2.22 16.98 -2.81
CA PHE A 100 -2.50 16.32 -4.08
C PHE A 100 -3.59 15.27 -3.85
N ILE A 101 -4.73 15.51 -4.48
CA ILE A 101 -5.84 14.56 -4.51
C ILE A 101 -5.64 13.67 -5.73
N MET A 102 -5.13 12.45 -5.52
CA MET A 102 -4.93 11.49 -6.60
C MET A 102 -6.19 10.62 -6.73
N THR A 103 -7.18 11.09 -7.50
CA THR A 103 -8.39 10.31 -7.76
C THR A 103 -8.18 9.28 -8.87
N LEU A 104 -7.29 8.30 -8.63
CA LEU A 104 -7.05 7.19 -9.57
C LEU A 104 -8.35 6.43 -9.90
N ILE A 105 -9.34 6.43 -9.00
CA ILE A 105 -10.62 5.74 -9.20
C ILE A 105 -11.70 6.63 -9.86
N LYS A 106 -11.67 7.96 -9.75
CA LYS A 106 -12.74 8.81 -10.36
C LYS A 106 -12.53 9.13 -11.84
N ARG A 107 -11.37 8.83 -12.43
CA ARG A 107 -11.11 9.14 -13.84
C ARG A 107 -11.81 8.20 -14.83
N TRP A 108 -12.29 7.04 -14.38
CA TRP A 108 -13.23 6.20 -15.14
C TRP A 108 -14.69 6.70 -15.07
N MET A 109 -15.00 7.68 -14.21
CA MET A 109 -16.34 8.29 -14.05
C MET A 109 -16.38 9.80 -14.34
N GLY A 110 -15.35 10.36 -15.00
CA GLY A 110 -15.40 11.71 -15.58
C GLY A 110 -15.05 12.89 -14.66
N TYR A 111 -14.31 12.70 -13.56
CA TYR A 111 -13.88 13.81 -12.69
C TYR A 111 -12.45 14.30 -13.00
N GLN A 112 -12.24 15.63 -13.04
CA GLN A 112 -10.94 16.27 -13.28
C GLN A 112 -10.17 16.50 -11.97
N SER A 113 -8.84 16.34 -12.02
CA SER A 113 -7.94 16.67 -10.91
C SER A 113 -7.89 18.19 -10.69
N HIS A 114 -8.07 18.64 -9.45
CA HIS A 114 -7.84 20.03 -9.06
C HIS A 114 -6.63 20.11 -8.12
N ILE A 115 -5.64 20.93 -8.48
CA ILE A 115 -4.64 21.42 -7.53
C ILE A 115 -5.31 22.58 -6.81
N LEU A 116 -5.55 22.45 -5.51
CA LEU A 116 -6.14 23.55 -4.73
C LEU A 116 -5.03 24.55 -4.38
N PRO A 117 -5.17 25.83 -4.79
CA PRO A 117 -4.25 26.88 -4.35
C PRO A 117 -4.44 27.19 -2.86
N LYS A 118 -3.37 27.70 -2.23
CA LYS A 118 -3.24 28.06 -0.80
C LYS A 118 -4.48 28.64 -0.10
N SER A 119 -5.30 29.41 -0.80
CA SER A 119 -6.39 30.21 -0.22
C SER A 119 -7.65 29.43 0.18
N GLN A 120 -7.70 28.10 -0.03
CA GLN A 120 -8.89 27.29 0.27
C GLN A 120 -8.65 26.19 1.33
N THR A 121 -7.52 26.21 2.03
CA THR A 121 -7.16 25.16 3.03
C THR A 121 -7.37 25.57 4.49
N THR A 122 -7.89 26.78 4.74
CA THR A 122 -8.19 27.24 6.10
C THR A 122 -9.66 27.63 6.16
N ASN A 123 -10.51 26.65 6.47
CA ASN A 123 -11.63 26.78 7.39
C ASN A 123 -12.01 25.35 7.80
N ASP A 124 -12.02 25.11 9.11
CA ASP A 124 -12.48 23.90 9.79
C ASP A 124 -11.44 22.77 9.98
N ILE A 125 -10.48 23.02 10.88
CA ILE A 125 -9.99 22.04 11.86
C ILE A 125 -10.17 22.65 13.24
#